data_AF-A0A0F0KS76-F1
#
_entry.id   AF-A0A0F0KS76-F1
#
_cell.length_a   1.000
_cell.length_b   1.000
_cell.length_c   1.000
_cell.angle_alpha   90.00
_cell.angle_beta   90.00
_cell.angle_gamma   90.00
#
_symmetry.space_group_name_H-M   'P 1'
#
loop_
_entity.id
_entity.type
_entity.pdbx_description
1 polymer ?
#
loop_
_entity_poly.entity_id
_entity_poly.type
_entity_poly.pdbx_seq_one_letter_code
_entity_poly.pdbx_strand_id
1 'polypeptide(L)'
;MSSIGFTTAAVIPATPRPSTRLRLTTRGRAVLLALASVPLAAGIAFAALSGGSAIASGSDAAAVSVETVTVMPGDTLWSIATSVAPDADPRDVIGDISRMNLLRGGELQIGQTLAIPAQYAH
;
A
#
# COMPACT_ATOMS: atom_id res chain seq x y z
N MET A 1 6.49 -77.91 -28.50
CA MET A 1 7.30 -76.70 -28.76
C MET A 1 6.39 -75.70 -29.44
N SER A 2 5.85 -74.73 -28.70
CA SER A 2 4.85 -73.78 -29.23
C SER A 2 5.57 -72.53 -29.73
N SER A 3 5.44 -72.24 -31.03
CA SER A 3 5.93 -71.01 -31.63
C SER A 3 4.89 -69.90 -31.46
N ILE A 4 5.30 -68.75 -30.93
CA ILE A 4 4.48 -67.53 -30.88
C ILE A 4 4.87 -66.68 -32.09
N GLY A 5 3.92 -66.41 -32.98
CA GLY A 5 4.09 -65.48 -34.10
C GLY A 5 3.74 -64.06 -33.67
N PHE A 6 4.66 -63.12 -33.87
CA PHE A 6 4.41 -61.70 -33.65
C PHE A 6 3.86 -61.08 -34.94
N THR A 7 2.65 -60.51 -34.86
CA THR A 7 2.07 -59.73 -35.96
C THR A 7 2.56 -58.29 -35.86
N THR A 8 3.27 -57.81 -36.89
CA THR A 8 3.72 -56.42 -36.98
C THR A 8 2.54 -55.52 -37.35
N ALA A 9 2.15 -54.61 -36.46
CA ALA A 9 1.19 -53.57 -36.77
C ALA A 9 1.83 -52.51 -37.68
N ALA A 10 1.16 -52.19 -38.80
CA ALA A 10 1.62 -51.16 -39.72
C ALA A 10 1.42 -49.76 -39.11
N VAL A 11 2.48 -48.94 -39.11
CA VAL A 11 2.42 -47.53 -38.71
C VAL A 11 1.83 -46.72 -39.87
N ILE A 12 0.68 -46.10 -39.65
CA ILE A 12 0.06 -45.18 -40.61
C ILE A 12 0.70 -43.80 -40.44
N PRO A 13 1.27 -43.18 -41.49
CA PRO A 13 1.81 -41.83 -41.38
C PRO A 13 0.68 -40.81 -41.21
N ALA A 14 0.78 -39.98 -40.17
CA ALA A 14 -0.13 -38.86 -39.95
C ALA A 14 0.19 -37.69 -40.91
N THR A 15 -0.83 -37.14 -41.55
CA THR A 15 -0.69 -35.98 -42.45
C THR A 15 -0.35 -34.72 -41.64
N PRO A 16 0.68 -33.94 -42.04
CA PRO A 16 1.03 -32.70 -41.35
C PRO A 16 -0.12 -31.70 -41.44
N ARG A 17 -0.57 -31.21 -40.28
CA ARG A 17 -1.66 -30.24 -40.16
C ARG A 17 -1.11 -28.84 -40.48
N PRO A 18 -1.72 -28.06 -41.40
CA PRO A 18 -1.21 -26.74 -41.74
C PRO A 18 -1.28 -25.81 -40.52
N SER A 19 -0.13 -25.25 -40.12
CA SER A 19 -0.08 -24.20 -39.09
C SER A 19 -0.16 -22.83 -39.75
N THR A 20 -1.28 -22.13 -39.54
CA THR A 20 -1.46 -20.76 -40.03
C THR A 20 -0.60 -19.83 -39.19
N ARG A 21 0.60 -19.47 -39.69
CA ARG A 21 1.43 -18.43 -39.06
C ARG A 21 0.88 -17.05 -39.39
N LEU A 22 0.05 -16.51 -38.51
CA LEU A 22 -0.40 -15.13 -38.58
C LEU A 22 0.79 -14.19 -38.32
N ARG A 23 1.39 -13.67 -39.39
CA ARG A 23 2.41 -12.62 -39.29
C ARG A 23 1.70 -11.28 -39.23
N LEU A 24 1.70 -10.67 -38.05
CA LEU A 24 1.16 -9.34 -37.88
C LEU A 24 2.01 -8.36 -38.70
N THR A 25 1.44 -7.79 -39.75
CA THR A 25 2.11 -6.74 -40.52
C THR A 25 2.31 -5.52 -39.63
N THR A 26 3.32 -4.70 -39.91
CA THR A 26 3.63 -3.48 -39.11
C THR A 26 2.39 -2.61 -38.88
N ARG A 27 1.49 -2.55 -39.88
CA ARG A 27 0.19 -1.85 -39.78
C ARG A 27 -0.80 -2.55 -38.85
N GLY A 28 -0.90 -3.89 -38.89
CA GLY A 28 -1.73 -4.65 -37.96
C GLY A 28 -1.28 -4.51 -36.50
N ARG A 29 0.03 -4.42 -36.26
CA ARG A 29 0.58 -4.16 -34.92
C ARG A 29 0.22 -2.77 -34.40
N ALA A 30 0.30 -1.74 -35.25
CA ALA A 30 -0.08 -0.39 -34.88
C ALA A 30 -1.58 -0.30 -34.51
N VAL A 31 -2.44 -0.96 -35.29
CA VAL A 31 -3.89 -1.01 -35.02
C VAL A 31 -4.20 -1.72 -33.70
N LEU A 32 -3.57 -2.87 -33.44
CA LEU A 32 -3.78 -3.58 -32.16
C LEU A 32 -3.31 -2.77 -30.96
N LEU A 33 -2.17 -2.07 -31.06
CA LEU A 33 -1.66 -1.21 -30.00
C LEU A 33 -2.59 -0.01 -29.77
N ALA A 34 -3.11 0.59 -30.83
CA ALA A 34 -4.10 1.68 -30.73
C ALA A 34 -5.42 1.20 -30.11
N LEU A 35 -5.87 -0.01 -30.43
CA LEU A 35 -7.08 -0.58 -29.83
C LEU A 35 -6.87 -0.90 -28.34
N ALA A 36 -5.69 -1.40 -27.98
CA ALA A 36 -5.33 -1.73 -26.60
C ALA A 36 -5.05 -0.50 -25.73
N SER A 37 -4.67 0.64 -26.31
CA SER A 37 -4.40 1.86 -25.55
C SER A 37 -5.66 2.49 -24.95
N VAL A 38 -6.82 2.30 -25.58
CA VAL A 38 -8.12 2.84 -25.11
C VAL A 38 -8.50 2.32 -23.72
N PRO A 39 -8.60 0.99 -23.48
CA PRO A 39 -8.92 0.48 -22.15
C PRO A 39 -7.80 0.76 -21.13
N LEU A 40 -6.53 0.80 -21.57
CA LEU A 40 -5.41 1.14 -20.70
C LEU A 40 -5.48 2.59 -20.20
N ALA A 41 -5.73 3.54 -21.09
CA ALA A 41 -5.89 4.95 -20.74
C ALA A 41 -7.12 5.16 -19.84
N ALA A 42 -8.23 4.46 -20.13
CA ALA A 42 -9.41 4.48 -19.28
C ALA A 42 -9.13 3.91 -17.88
N GLY A 43 -8.39 2.80 -17.79
CA GLY A 43 -7.98 2.21 -16.52
C GLY A 43 -7.05 3.12 -15.71
N ILE A 44 -6.10 3.79 -16.36
CA ILE A 44 -5.22 4.78 -15.71
C ILE A 44 -6.03 5.99 -15.23
N ALA A 45 -6.93 6.53 -16.05
CA ALA A 45 -7.78 7.64 -15.67
C ALA A 45 -8.70 7.26 -14.50
N PHE A 46 -9.29 6.06 -14.54
CA PHE A 46 -10.12 5.55 -13.45
C PHE A 46 -9.30 5.34 -12.17
N ALA A 47 -8.09 4.79 -12.27
CA ALA A 47 -7.18 4.64 -11.14
C ALA A 47 -6.68 5.97 -10.59
N ALA A 48 -6.49 7.00 -11.42
CA ALA A 48 -6.14 8.34 -10.97
C ALA A 48 -7.31 9.03 -10.24
N LEU A 49 -8.54 8.86 -10.76
CA LEU A 49 -9.75 9.40 -10.15
C LEU A 49 -10.16 8.65 -8.88
N SER A 50 -9.93 7.33 -8.84
CA SER A 50 -10.33 6.46 -7.71
C SER A 50 -9.21 6.25 -6.69
N GLY A 51 -7.95 6.39 -7.12
CA GLY A 51 -6.75 6.23 -6.30
C GLY A 51 -6.29 7.52 -5.63
N GLY A 52 -7.18 8.52 -5.52
CA GLY A 52 -7.01 9.78 -4.77
C GLY A 52 -6.91 9.58 -3.26
N SER A 53 -6.13 8.61 -2.81
CA SER A 53 -5.63 8.47 -1.45
C SER A 53 -4.13 8.22 -1.51
N ALA A 54 -3.44 9.00 -2.35
CA ALA A 54 -2.04 9.31 -2.05
C ALA A 54 -2.08 10.15 -0.77
N ILE A 55 -1.69 9.52 0.34
CA ILE A 55 -1.48 10.15 1.65
C ILE A 55 -0.30 11.13 1.52
N ALA A 56 -0.54 12.24 0.84
CA ALA A 56 0.20 13.45 1.11
C ALA A 56 -0.30 13.93 2.47
N SER A 57 0.55 13.91 3.48
CA SER A 57 0.31 14.62 4.74
C SER A 57 0.05 16.09 4.41
N GLY A 58 -1.22 16.45 4.22
CA GLY A 58 -1.63 17.71 3.64
C GLY A 58 -3.14 17.87 3.74
N SER A 59 -3.56 18.28 4.93
CA SER A 59 -4.75 19.11 5.22
C SER A 59 -6.18 18.64 4.89
N ASP A 60 -6.44 17.51 4.22
CA ASP A 60 -7.83 17.13 3.85
C ASP A 60 -8.25 15.69 4.21
N ALA A 61 -7.59 15.05 5.18
CA ALA A 61 -8.21 13.91 5.86
C ALA A 61 -9.26 14.47 6.83
N ALA A 62 -10.49 13.93 6.82
CA ALA A 62 -11.55 14.29 7.77
C ALA A 62 -10.92 14.47 9.16
N ALA A 63 -10.86 15.74 9.60
CA ALA A 63 -10.00 16.14 10.70
C ALA A 63 -10.50 15.49 11.98
N VAL A 64 -10.00 14.30 12.28
CA VAL A 64 -9.80 13.93 13.67
C VAL A 64 -8.80 14.98 14.14
N SER A 65 -9.31 16.05 14.76
CA SER A 65 -8.51 17.12 15.33
C SER A 65 -7.74 16.54 16.49
N VAL A 66 -6.58 15.98 16.18
CA VAL A 66 -5.63 15.52 17.18
C VAL A 66 -4.93 16.77 17.68
N GLU A 67 -5.06 17.06 18.97
CA GLU A 67 -4.29 18.12 19.60
C GLU A 67 -2.81 17.72 19.58
N THR A 68 -1.96 18.66 19.20
CA THR A 68 -0.52 18.44 19.08
C THR A 68 0.26 19.45 19.89
N VAL A 69 1.23 18.97 20.67
CA VAL A 69 2.15 19.79 21.46
C VAL A 69 3.55 19.67 20.88
N THR A 70 4.20 20.80 20.63
CA THR A 70 5.61 20.83 20.20
C THR A 70 6.51 20.90 21.43
N VAL A 71 7.47 19.99 21.52
CA VAL A 71 8.43 19.92 22.62
C VAL A 71 9.39 21.10 22.57
N MET A 72 9.40 21.93 23.60
CA MET A 72 10.32 23.06 23.73
C MET A 72 11.58 22.68 24.54
N PRO A 73 12.68 23.44 24.42
CA PRO A 73 13.86 23.23 25.26
C PRO A 73 13.51 23.32 26.74
N GLY A 74 13.82 22.27 27.50
CA GLY A 74 13.51 22.18 28.94
C GLY A 74 12.20 21.46 29.27
N ASP A 75 11.39 21.13 28.26
CA ASP A 75 10.21 20.30 28.46
C ASP A 75 10.60 18.85 28.72
N THR A 76 9.82 18.21 29.58
CA THR A 76 9.90 16.78 29.88
C THR A 76 8.55 16.15 29.62
N LEU A 77 8.51 14.84 29.37
CA LEU A 77 7.23 14.11 29.27
C LEU A 77 6.35 14.35 30.51
N TRP A 78 6.97 14.52 31.69
CA TRP A 78 6.29 14.82 32.93
C TRP A 78 5.64 16.20 32.94
N SER A 79 6.37 17.25 32.54
CA SER A 79 5.83 18.61 32.51
C SER A 79 4.70 18.72 31.49
N ILE A 80 4.86 18.10 30.31
CA ILE A 80 3.84 18.06 29.27
C ILE A 80 2.59 17.29 29.75
N ALA A 81 2.76 16.12 30.37
CA ALA A 81 1.64 15.35 30.89
C ALA A 81 0.86 16.11 31.96
N THR A 82 1.57 16.78 32.89
CA THR A 82 0.95 17.57 33.96
C THR A 82 0.24 18.81 33.42
N SER A 83 0.74 19.41 32.32
CA SER A 83 0.09 20.57 31.70
C SER A 83 -1.15 20.19 30.89
N VAL A 84 -1.12 19.04 30.22
CA VAL A 84 -2.21 18.59 29.34
C VAL A 84 -3.36 17.98 30.16
N ALA A 85 -3.05 17.18 31.19
CA ALA A 85 -4.06 16.51 32.01
C ALA A 85 -3.75 16.67 33.51
N PRO A 86 -4.07 17.82 34.13
CA PRO A 86 -3.77 18.07 35.54
C PRO A 86 -4.55 17.19 36.51
N ASP A 87 -5.72 16.68 36.09
CA ASP A 87 -6.61 15.85 36.91
C ASP A 87 -6.32 14.34 36.81
N ALA A 88 -5.42 13.92 35.90
CA ALA A 88 -5.06 12.52 35.68
C ALA A 88 -3.68 12.18 36.29
N ASP A 89 -3.41 10.90 36.54
CA ASP A 89 -2.07 10.47 36.97
C ASP A 89 -1.07 10.69 35.81
N PRO A 90 -0.02 11.53 35.99
CA PRO A 90 0.97 11.79 34.95
C PRO A 90 1.63 10.51 34.41
N ARG A 91 1.75 9.45 35.21
CA ARG A 91 2.37 8.19 34.76
C ARG A 91 1.57 7.49 33.67
N ASP A 92 0.25 7.50 33.81
CA ASP A 92 -0.65 6.88 32.85
C ASP A 92 -0.69 7.71 31.57
N VAL A 93 -0.76 9.04 31.70
CA VAL A 93 -0.73 10.00 30.58
C VAL A 93 0.56 9.89 29.78
N ILE A 94 1.73 9.82 30.44
CA ILE A 94 3.02 9.59 29.78
C ILE A 94 3.01 8.26 29.02
N GLY A 95 2.46 7.20 29.62
CA GLY A 95 2.32 5.90 28.97
C GLY A 95 1.45 5.96 27.71
N ASP A 96 0.34 6.67 27.77
CA ASP A 96 -0.56 6.88 26.62
C ASP A 96 0.10 7.70 25.51
N ILE A 97 0.73 8.83 25.86
CA ILE A 97 1.46 9.69 24.91
C ILE A 97 2.60 8.91 24.25
N SER A 98 3.37 8.16 25.05
CA SER A 98 4.49 7.36 24.55
C SER A 98 4.02 6.26 23.59
N ARG A 99 2.90 5.60 23.89
CA ARG A 99 2.32 4.57 23.01
C ARG A 99 1.79 5.18 21.70
N MET A 100 1.09 6.30 21.78
CA MET A 100 0.52 6.97 20.61
C MET A 100 1.60 7.54 19.68
N ASN A 101 2.68 8.08 20.23
CA ASN A 101 3.79 8.68 19.47
C ASN A 101 4.94 7.72 19.19
N LEU A 102 4.80 6.43 19.55
CA LEU A 102 5.81 5.39 19.36
C LEU A 102 7.19 5.77 19.94
N LEU A 103 7.21 6.49 21.07
CA LEU A 103 8.45 6.93 21.70
C LEU A 103 9.19 5.70 22.24
N ARG A 104 10.45 5.51 21.80
CA ARG A 104 11.31 4.45 22.30
C ARG A 104 12.02 4.93 23.56
N GLY A 105 11.71 4.32 24.69
CA GLY A 105 12.40 4.61 25.96
C GLY A 105 12.12 5.98 26.56
N GLY A 106 11.08 6.70 26.10
CA GLY A 106 10.73 8.02 26.61
C GLY A 106 11.68 9.14 26.20
N GLU A 107 12.53 8.91 25.19
CA GLU A 107 13.38 9.96 24.63
C GLU A 107 12.54 10.98 23.87
N LEU A 108 12.70 12.26 24.23
CA LEU A 108 12.10 13.39 23.55
C LEU A 108 13.15 14.15 22.77
N GLN A 109 12.79 14.55 21.55
CA GLN A 109 13.61 15.46 20.76
C GLN A 109 13.02 16.87 20.82
N ILE A 110 13.88 17.87 20.98
CA ILE A 110 13.47 19.28 20.96
C ILE A 110 12.94 19.60 19.55
N GLY A 111 11.77 20.26 19.49
CA GLY A 111 11.05 20.54 18.26
C GLY A 111 10.22 19.37 17.73
N GLN A 112 10.18 18.23 18.43
CA GLN A 112 9.30 17.12 18.09
C GLN A 112 7.84 17.49 18.37
N THR A 113 6.95 17.17 17.43
CA THR A 113 5.51 17.29 17.62
C THR A 113 4.97 15.99 18.21
N LEU A 114 4.32 16.09 19.37
CA LEU A 114 3.66 14.99 20.05
C LEU A 114 2.15 15.10 19.87
N ALA A 115 1.54 14.02 19.42
CA ALA A 115 0.09 13.85 19.39
C ALA A 115 -0.43 13.56 20.80
N ILE A 116 -1.48 14.26 21.20
CA ILE A 116 -2.15 14.06 22.48
C ILE A 116 -3.36 13.14 22.30
N PRO A 117 -3.52 12.09 23.13
CA PRO A 117 -4.71 11.25 23.11
C PRO A 117 -5.97 12.07 23.33
N ALA A 118 -7.02 11.81 22.55
CA ALA A 118 -8.27 12.60 22.58
C ALA A 118 -8.95 12.66 23.96
N GLN A 119 -8.67 11.71 24.84
CA GLN A 119 -9.18 11.71 26.23
C GLN A 119 -8.58 12.81 27.12
N TYR A 120 -7.46 13.41 26.70
CA TYR A 120 -6.76 14.50 27.38
C TYR A 120 -6.70 15.78 26.53
N ALA A 121 -7.28 15.76 25.33
CA ALA A 121 -7.36 16.92 24.47
C ALA A 121 -8.52 17.82 24.91
N HIS A 122 -8.31 19.14 24.93
CA HIS A 122 -9.27 20.12 25.44
C HIS A 122 -9.74 21.14 24.38
#